data_AF-A0A6P7M9T6-F1
#
_entry.id   AF-A0A6P7M9T6-F1
#
_cell.length_a   1.000
_cell.length_b   1.000
_cell.length_c   1.000
_cell.angle_alpha   90.00
_cell.angle_beta   90.00
_cell.angle_gamma   90.00
#
_symmetry.space_group_name_H-M   'P 1'
#
loop_
_entity.id
_entity.type
_entity.pdbx_description
1 polymer ?
#
loop_
_entity_poly.entity_id
_entity_poly.type
_entity_poly.pdbx_seq_one_letter_code
_entity_poly.pdbx_strand_id
1 'polypeptide(L)'
;MPKKFQGENSKAATARARKAEAKAVADARKKQEEEDALWQETDKHVLKKEQRKDDKEKRRVEVLERKKETQRLLDEENATLKGKAQKEAAAGGKVTRAQIKEMLQNEQQQQQEQLKPKEKSHLETPLEENVNRIVPDEGTLEARTIEDAISVLSVGPEDMDRHPERRMKAAFAAYEEVNMPRLKQENPNMRLSQLKQVLKKEWTKAPENPLNQRFSAYNTK
;
A
#
# COMPACT_ATOMS: atom_id res chain seq x y z
N MET A 1 -51.55 32.10 -20.85
CA MET A 1 -51.63 31.42 -19.53
C MET A 1 -50.35 30.62 -19.30
N PRO A 2 -49.52 30.92 -18.28
CA PRO A 2 -48.29 30.17 -18.06
C PRO A 2 -48.62 28.79 -17.47
N LYS A 3 -48.23 27.71 -18.17
CA LYS A 3 -48.39 26.32 -17.71
C LYS A 3 -47.65 26.15 -16.37
N LYS A 4 -48.41 25.92 -15.29
CA LYS A 4 -47.86 25.52 -13.98
C LYS A 4 -47.28 24.11 -14.14
N PHE A 5 -45.96 24.00 -14.03
CA PHE A 5 -45.24 22.72 -13.99
C PHE A 5 -45.69 21.98 -12.72
N GLN A 6 -46.38 20.85 -12.84
CA GLN A 6 -46.95 20.07 -11.72
C GLN A 6 -45.90 19.29 -10.91
N GLY A 7 -44.62 19.66 -11.01
CA GLY A 7 -43.51 19.01 -10.32
C GLY A 7 -42.46 20.02 -9.91
N GLU A 8 -41.64 19.65 -8.93
CA GLU A 8 -40.56 20.49 -8.44
C GLU A 8 -39.55 20.75 -9.58
N ASN A 9 -39.18 22.01 -9.79
CA ASN A 9 -38.24 22.39 -10.86
C ASN A 9 -36.89 21.70 -10.62
N SER A 10 -36.46 20.86 -11.57
CA SER A 10 -35.22 20.07 -11.48
C SER A 10 -33.99 20.91 -11.08
N LYS A 11 -33.86 22.15 -11.59
CA LYS A 11 -32.77 23.06 -11.19
C LYS A 11 -32.90 23.52 -9.75
N ALA A 12 -34.11 23.77 -9.26
CA ALA A 12 -34.36 24.12 -7.87
C ALA A 12 -34.11 22.91 -6.93
N ALA A 13 -34.48 21.71 -7.35
CA ALA A 13 -34.21 20.47 -6.61
C ALA A 13 -32.71 20.21 -6.46
N THR A 14 -31.93 20.36 -7.54
CA THR A 14 -30.45 20.23 -7.48
C THR A 14 -29.80 21.30 -6.61
N ALA A 15 -30.29 22.55 -6.66
CA ALA A 15 -29.77 23.62 -5.79
C ALA A 15 -30.09 23.37 -4.31
N ARG A 16 -31.29 22.87 -3.99
CA ARG A 16 -31.68 22.44 -2.64
C ARG A 16 -30.83 21.27 -2.16
N ALA A 17 -30.57 20.28 -3.02
CA ALA A 17 -29.71 19.15 -2.71
C ALA A 17 -28.28 19.60 -2.37
N ARG A 18 -27.66 20.47 -3.19
CA ARG A 18 -26.32 21.02 -2.89
C ARG A 18 -26.28 21.82 -1.59
N LYS A 19 -27.32 22.61 -1.30
CA LYS A 19 -27.41 23.36 -0.04
C LYS A 19 -27.60 22.43 1.16
N ALA A 20 -28.35 21.35 1.01
CA ALA A 20 -28.53 20.32 2.04
C ALA A 20 -27.23 19.54 2.28
N GLU A 21 -26.51 19.16 1.23
CA GLU A 21 -25.19 18.52 1.32
C GLU A 21 -24.16 19.43 2.00
N ALA A 22 -24.06 20.70 1.59
CA ALA A 22 -23.16 21.66 2.23
C ALA A 22 -23.49 21.86 3.72
N LYS A 23 -24.79 21.89 4.07
CA LYS A 23 -25.22 21.95 5.47
C LYS A 23 -24.87 20.66 6.22
N ALA A 24 -25.10 19.49 5.62
CA ALA A 24 -24.78 18.21 6.23
C ALA A 24 -23.27 18.06 6.47
N VAL A 25 -22.43 18.51 5.53
CA VAL A 25 -20.96 18.53 5.70
C VAL A 25 -20.57 19.50 6.81
N ALA A 26 -21.17 20.69 6.87
CA ALA A 26 -20.89 21.65 7.94
C ALA A 26 -21.31 21.12 9.32
N ASP A 27 -22.48 20.49 9.42
CA ASP A 27 -22.99 19.91 10.66
C ASP A 27 -22.16 18.66 11.06
N ALA A 28 -21.72 17.85 10.10
CA ALA A 28 -20.82 16.72 10.35
C ALA A 28 -19.44 17.19 10.84
N ARG A 29 -18.89 18.24 10.22
CA ARG A 29 -17.63 18.84 10.64
C ARG A 29 -17.73 19.41 12.05
N LYS A 30 -18.81 20.11 12.39
CA LYS A 30 -19.03 20.61 13.76
C LYS A 30 -19.12 19.49 14.78
N LYS A 31 -19.84 18.41 14.46
CA LYS A 31 -19.91 17.23 15.33
C LYS A 31 -18.55 16.57 15.52
N GLN A 32 -17.76 16.45 14.45
CA GLN A 32 -16.38 15.95 14.55
C GLN A 32 -15.52 16.86 15.42
N GLU A 33 -15.58 18.18 15.23
CA GLU A 33 -14.84 19.14 16.08
C GLU A 33 -15.28 19.07 17.55
N GLU A 34 -16.57 18.85 17.84
CA GLU A 34 -17.10 18.64 19.19
C GLU A 34 -16.65 17.31 19.81
N GLU A 35 -16.67 16.23 19.04
CA GLU A 35 -16.17 14.91 19.43
C GLU A 35 -14.65 14.96 19.69
N ASP A 36 -13.89 15.53 18.77
CA ASP A 36 -12.45 15.71 18.90
C ASP A 36 -12.13 16.56 20.14
N ALA A 37 -12.88 17.66 20.37
CA ALA A 37 -12.71 18.49 21.56
C ALA A 37 -13.05 17.75 22.85
N LEU A 38 -14.07 16.89 22.86
CA LEU A 38 -14.41 16.05 24.01
C LEU A 38 -13.30 15.04 24.33
N TRP A 39 -12.61 14.56 23.29
CA TRP A 39 -11.52 13.59 23.40
C TRP A 39 -10.12 14.24 23.43
N GLN A 40 -10.02 15.56 23.60
CA GLN A 40 -8.73 16.21 23.77
C GLN A 40 -8.06 15.80 25.09
N GLU A 41 -6.81 15.36 24.99
CA GLU A 41 -5.98 15.06 26.15
C GLU A 41 -5.60 16.36 26.87
N THR A 42 -5.94 16.45 28.15
CA THR A 42 -5.69 17.65 28.97
C THR A 42 -4.67 17.39 30.09
N ASP A 43 -4.24 16.15 30.30
CA ASP A 43 -3.22 15.84 31.29
C ASP A 43 -1.85 16.40 30.86
N LYS A 44 -1.35 17.34 31.67
CA LYS A 44 -0.03 17.96 31.54
C LYS A 44 1.10 16.93 31.43
N HIS A 45 1.01 15.80 32.12
CA HIS A 45 2.06 14.77 32.09
C HIS A 45 2.07 13.99 30.78
N VAL A 46 0.89 13.71 30.20
CA VAL A 46 0.75 13.05 28.90
C VAL A 46 1.21 13.99 27.79
N LEU A 47 0.73 15.24 27.78
CA LEU A 47 1.15 16.26 26.80
C LEU A 47 2.67 16.49 26.82
N LYS A 48 3.29 16.52 28.00
CA LYS A 48 4.76 16.67 28.10
C LYS A 48 5.52 15.44 27.58
N LYS A 49 4.95 14.23 27.67
CA LYS A 49 5.54 13.02 27.09
C LYS A 49 5.43 13.04 25.56
N GLU A 50 4.27 13.44 25.04
CA GLU A 50 4.02 13.57 23.61
C GLU A 50 4.94 14.64 22.98
N GLN A 51 5.04 15.82 23.57
CA GLN A 51 5.97 16.87 23.13
C GLN A 51 7.43 16.38 23.09
N ARG A 52 7.88 15.62 24.10
CA ARG A 52 9.24 15.05 24.11
C ARG A 52 9.44 14.02 22.99
N LYS A 53 8.39 13.27 22.65
CA LYS A 53 8.43 12.30 21.56
C LYS A 53 8.48 13.02 20.22
N ASP A 54 7.61 14.00 20.01
CA ASP A 54 7.55 14.83 18.81
C ASP A 54 8.86 15.59 18.58
N ASP A 55 9.44 16.19 19.62
CA ASP A 55 10.74 16.88 19.52
C ASP A 55 11.87 15.92 19.14
N LYS A 56 11.83 14.67 19.64
CA LYS A 56 12.81 13.64 19.29
C LYS A 56 12.63 13.17 17.84
N GLU A 57 11.39 12.99 17.39
CA GLU A 57 11.07 12.60 16.02
C GLU A 57 11.42 13.72 15.03
N LYS A 58 11.06 14.97 15.32
CA LYS A 58 11.43 16.15 14.52
C LYS A 58 12.94 16.28 14.37
N ARG A 59 13.71 16.18 15.47
CA ARG A 59 15.18 16.19 15.40
C ARG A 59 15.74 15.05 14.56
N ARG A 60 15.16 13.85 14.65
CA ARG A 60 15.58 12.70 13.84
C ARG A 60 15.30 12.94 12.36
N VAL A 61 14.13 13.46 12.01
CA VAL A 61 13.75 13.79 10.63
C VAL A 61 14.64 14.89 10.08
N GLU A 62 14.85 15.99 10.81
CA GLU A 62 15.73 17.09 10.39
C GLU A 62 17.17 16.61 10.13
N VAL A 63 17.72 15.74 10.98
CA VAL A 63 19.05 15.16 10.75
C VAL A 63 19.08 14.28 9.50
N LEU A 64 18.03 13.50 9.25
CA LEU A 64 17.93 12.66 8.05
C LEU A 64 17.78 13.51 6.78
N GLU A 65 16.98 14.57 6.83
CA GLU A 65 16.81 15.52 5.73
C GLU A 65 18.11 16.25 5.44
N ARG A 66 18.80 16.77 6.48
CA ARG A 66 20.11 17.41 6.33
C ARG A 66 21.15 16.46 5.73
N LYS A 67 21.16 15.19 6.16
CA LYS A 67 22.04 14.17 5.58
C LYS A 67 21.69 13.89 4.12
N LYS A 68 20.40 13.79 3.78
CA LYS A 68 19.91 13.57 2.43
C LYS A 68 20.27 14.74 1.50
N GLU A 69 20.13 15.97 1.97
CA GLU A 69 20.53 17.18 1.25
C GLU A 69 22.05 17.23 1.03
N THR A 70 22.85 16.92 2.07
CA THR A 70 24.31 16.86 1.95
C THR A 70 24.75 15.79 0.95
N GLN A 71 24.13 14.60 1.02
CA GLN A 71 24.40 13.51 0.08
C GLN A 71 24.03 13.91 -1.35
N ARG A 72 22.88 14.57 -1.53
CA ARG A 72 22.45 15.06 -2.85
C ARG A 72 23.45 16.06 -3.42
N LEU A 73 23.94 17.01 -2.62
CA LEU A 73 24.97 17.96 -3.03
C LEU A 73 26.27 17.24 -3.44
N LEU A 74 26.71 16.25 -2.67
CA LEU A 74 27.89 15.45 -2.97
C LEU A 74 27.72 14.67 -4.28
N ASP A 75 26.54 14.11 -4.54
CA ASP A 75 26.25 13.36 -5.77
C ASP A 75 26.19 14.30 -6.98
N GLU A 76 25.64 15.51 -6.83
CA GLU A 76 25.65 16.56 -7.85
C GLU A 76 27.10 16.99 -8.17
N GLU A 77 27.94 17.22 -7.15
CA GLU A 77 29.37 17.51 -7.33
C GLU A 77 30.10 16.36 -8.03
N ASN A 78 29.90 15.12 -7.57
CA ASN A 78 30.51 13.93 -8.18
C ASN A 78 30.08 13.74 -9.63
N ALA A 79 28.83 14.03 -9.99
CA ALA A 79 28.37 13.98 -11.38
C ALA A 79 29.10 15.02 -12.25
N THR A 80 29.29 16.26 -11.75
CA THR A 80 30.04 17.28 -12.49
C THR A 80 31.53 16.95 -12.63
N LEU A 81 32.15 16.36 -11.60
CA LEU A 81 33.55 15.93 -11.63
C LEU A 81 33.76 14.70 -12.52
N LYS A 82 32.85 13.72 -12.49
CA LYS A 82 32.92 12.52 -13.35
C LYS A 82 32.82 12.88 -14.84
N GLY A 83 32.11 13.95 -15.19
CA GLY A 83 32.10 14.50 -16.55
C GLY A 83 33.44 15.11 -17.01
N LYS A 84 34.31 15.52 -16.07
CA LYS A 84 35.65 16.07 -16.36
C LYS A 84 36.79 15.05 -16.22
N ALA A 85 36.61 13.98 -15.44
CA ALA A 85 37.66 13.02 -15.13
C ALA A 85 37.83 11.86 -16.13
N GLN A 86 37.14 11.85 -17.27
CA GLN A 86 37.27 10.78 -18.28
C GLN A 86 38.13 11.14 -19.50
N LYS A 87 38.86 12.27 -19.51
CA LYS A 87 39.70 12.65 -20.66
C LYS A 87 41.22 12.55 -20.49
N GLU A 88 41.75 12.22 -19.31
CA GLU A 88 43.20 12.10 -19.12
C GLU A 88 43.59 11.00 -18.13
N ALA A 89 43.38 9.73 -18.48
CA ALA A 89 44.05 8.62 -17.77
C ALA A 89 44.11 7.30 -18.57
N ALA A 90 44.03 7.34 -19.90
CA ALA A 90 44.05 6.12 -20.72
C ALA A 90 45.02 6.27 -21.91
N ALA A 91 46.31 6.50 -21.64
CA ALA A 91 47.37 6.29 -22.64
C ALA A 91 48.76 6.19 -22.00
N GLY A 92 49.17 4.94 -21.69
CA GLY A 92 50.53 4.41 -21.80
C GLY A 92 51.72 5.36 -21.60
N GLY A 93 51.83 6.01 -20.43
CA GLY A 93 53.07 6.68 -20.03
C GLY A 93 54.19 5.65 -19.87
N LYS A 94 55.29 5.84 -20.61
CA LYS A 94 56.48 4.97 -20.54
C LYS A 94 56.95 4.90 -19.09
N VAL A 95 56.78 3.73 -18.47
CA VAL A 95 57.11 3.49 -17.07
C VAL A 95 58.61 3.63 -16.88
N THR A 96 59.03 4.55 -16.02
CA THR A 96 60.44 4.74 -15.67
C THR A 96 60.96 3.54 -14.88
N ARG A 97 62.23 3.18 -15.06
CA ARG A 97 62.85 2.00 -14.41
C ARG A 97 62.68 1.95 -12.89
N ALA A 98 62.61 3.10 -12.22
CA ALA A 98 62.32 3.18 -10.78
C ALA A 98 60.91 2.66 -10.45
N GLN A 99 59.92 3.03 -11.26
CA GLN A 99 58.52 2.68 -11.07
C GLN A 99 58.24 1.20 -11.42
N ILE A 100 58.99 0.62 -12.36
CA ILE A 100 58.99 -0.83 -12.62
C ILE A 100 59.53 -1.60 -11.40
N LYS A 101 60.62 -1.11 -10.79
CA LYS A 101 61.23 -1.74 -9.62
C LYS A 101 60.32 -1.66 -8.40
N GLU A 102 59.63 -0.54 -8.23
CA GLU A 102 58.64 -0.32 -7.18
C GLU A 102 57.41 -1.21 -7.37
N MET A 103 56.88 -1.33 -8.60
CA MET A 103 55.82 -2.29 -8.91
C MET A 103 56.24 -3.73 -8.61
N LEU A 104 57.44 -4.14 -9.02
CA LEU A 104 57.95 -5.50 -8.80
C LEU A 104 58.14 -5.79 -7.30
N GLN A 105 58.59 -4.79 -6.54
CA GLN A 105 58.75 -4.90 -5.08
C GLN A 105 57.39 -4.98 -4.37
N ASN A 106 56.40 -4.18 -4.81
CA ASN A 106 55.02 -4.27 -4.31
C ASN A 106 54.39 -5.62 -4.65
N GLU A 107 54.63 -6.15 -5.85
CA GLU A 107 54.11 -7.45 -6.27
C GLU A 107 54.72 -8.60 -5.44
N GLN A 108 56.03 -8.53 -5.13
CA GLN A 108 56.68 -9.46 -4.20
C GLN A 108 56.14 -9.36 -2.77
N GLN A 109 55.86 -8.14 -2.28
CA GLN A 109 55.27 -7.95 -0.95
C GLN A 109 53.83 -8.48 -0.90
N GLN A 110 53.03 -8.26 -1.94
CA GLN A 110 51.68 -8.82 -2.05
C GLN A 110 51.69 -10.35 -2.13
N GLN A 111 52.66 -10.96 -2.85
CA GLN A 111 52.83 -12.42 -2.84
C GLN A 111 53.22 -12.94 -1.45
N GLN A 112 54.06 -12.23 -0.71
CA GLN A 112 54.40 -12.59 0.68
C GLN A 112 53.20 -12.45 1.64
N GLU A 113 52.33 -11.46 1.44
CA GLU A 113 51.09 -11.33 2.23
C GLU A 113 50.04 -12.40 1.89
N GLN A 114 50.04 -12.92 0.66
CA GLN A 114 49.16 -14.03 0.27
C GLN A 114 49.64 -15.39 0.79
N LEU A 115 50.95 -15.56 1.04
CA LEU A 115 51.53 -16.79 1.60
C LEU A 115 51.46 -16.86 3.13
N LYS A 116 51.16 -15.74 3.81
CA LYS A 116 50.81 -15.79 5.23
C LYS A 116 49.40 -16.36 5.35
N PRO A 117 49.16 -17.40 6.17
CA PRO A 117 47.82 -17.91 6.41
C PRO A 117 46.98 -16.78 7.01
N LYS A 118 46.07 -16.23 6.21
CA LYS A 118 45.12 -15.22 6.68
C LYS A 118 44.27 -15.90 7.76
N GLU A 119 44.25 -15.30 8.95
CA GLU A 119 43.35 -15.72 10.02
C GLU A 119 41.92 -15.72 9.44
N LYS A 120 41.22 -16.85 9.60
CA LYS A 120 39.90 -17.07 9.05
C LYS A 120 39.02 -15.90 9.47
N SER A 121 38.56 -15.12 8.48
CA SER A 121 37.70 -13.98 8.75
C SER A 121 36.44 -14.45 9.48
N HIS A 122 35.82 -13.58 10.29
CA HIS A 122 34.55 -13.84 10.97
C HIS A 122 33.39 -14.30 10.05
N LEU A 123 33.60 -14.30 8.72
CA LEU A 123 32.70 -14.83 7.71
C LEU A 123 32.80 -16.36 7.52
N GLU A 124 33.93 -16.99 7.89
CA GLU A 124 34.14 -18.45 7.78
C GLU A 124 33.79 -19.21 9.07
N THR A 125 33.73 -18.51 10.21
CA THR A 125 33.17 -19.06 11.44
C THR A 125 31.65 -19.02 11.35
N PRO A 126 30.94 -20.16 11.43
CA PRO A 126 29.48 -20.14 11.50
C PRO A 126 29.07 -19.33 12.73
N LEU A 127 28.19 -18.34 12.55
CA LEU A 127 27.67 -17.54 13.65
C LEU A 127 26.89 -18.48 14.59
N GLU A 128 27.31 -18.55 15.85
CA GLU A 128 26.53 -19.25 16.88
C GLU A 128 25.20 -18.53 17.09
N GLU A 129 24.10 -19.29 17.06
CA GLU A 129 22.77 -18.73 17.24
C GLU A 129 22.60 -18.22 18.67
N ASN A 130 22.10 -16.99 18.80
CA ASN A 130 21.87 -16.38 20.08
C ASN A 130 20.70 -17.08 20.79
N VAL A 131 21.01 -17.90 21.79
CA VAL A 131 20.06 -18.68 22.61
C VAL A 131 18.99 -17.85 23.30
N ASN A 132 19.20 -16.54 23.47
CA ASN A 132 18.22 -15.61 24.05
C ASN A 132 17.33 -14.94 23.00
N ARG A 133 17.54 -15.20 21.69
CA ARG A 133 16.64 -14.76 20.65
C ARG A 133 15.49 -15.77 20.57
N ILE A 134 14.36 -15.43 21.17
CA ILE A 134 13.11 -16.16 20.97
C ILE A 134 12.72 -15.96 19.50
N VAL A 135 13.09 -16.91 18.64
CA VAL A 135 12.54 -16.99 17.30
C VAL A 135 11.12 -17.52 17.50
N PRO A 136 10.07 -16.77 17.12
CA PRO A 136 8.73 -17.33 17.13
C PRO A 136 8.73 -18.57 16.24
N ASP A 137 8.31 -19.71 16.78
CA ASP A 137 8.14 -20.96 16.02
C ASP A 137 7.28 -20.71 14.78
N GLU A 138 7.46 -21.52 13.73
CA GLU A 138 6.79 -21.42 12.42
C GLU A 138 5.23 -21.50 12.46
N GLY A 139 4.62 -21.47 13.65
CA GLY A 139 3.17 -21.39 13.88
C GLY A 139 2.72 -20.24 14.78
N THR A 140 3.63 -19.39 15.29
CA THR A 140 3.27 -18.20 16.08
C THR A 140 3.06 -17.00 15.17
N LEU A 141 1.79 -16.66 14.92
CA LEU A 141 1.40 -15.49 14.13
C LEU A 141 1.70 -14.20 14.92
N GLU A 142 2.80 -13.53 14.59
CA GLU A 142 3.15 -12.22 15.15
C GLU A 142 2.35 -11.10 14.49
N ALA A 143 1.25 -10.70 15.12
CA ALA A 143 0.49 -9.53 14.70
C ALA A 143 1.24 -8.23 15.04
N ARG A 144 2.00 -7.69 14.08
CA ARG A 144 2.75 -6.43 14.26
C ARG A 144 1.94 -5.17 13.97
N THR A 145 0.85 -5.30 13.22
CA THR A 145 -0.07 -4.21 12.90
C THR A 145 -1.45 -4.49 13.49
N ILE A 146 -2.27 -3.43 13.62
CA ILE A 146 -3.63 -3.54 14.18
C ILE A 146 -4.49 -4.46 13.29
N GLU A 147 -4.36 -4.35 11.98
CA GLU A 147 -5.06 -5.21 11.01
C GLU A 147 -4.67 -6.68 11.14
N ASP A 148 -3.39 -6.94 11.38
CA ASP A 148 -2.85 -8.29 11.56
C ASP A 148 -3.26 -8.87 12.93
N ALA A 149 -3.42 -8.02 13.95
CA ALA A 149 -3.96 -8.45 15.24
C ALA A 149 -5.44 -8.83 15.11
N ILE A 150 -6.20 -8.08 14.31
CA ILE A 150 -7.60 -8.36 14.03
C ILE A 150 -7.74 -9.66 13.24
N SER A 151 -6.90 -9.92 12.23
CA SER A 151 -6.96 -11.15 11.42
C SER A 151 -6.60 -12.40 12.24
N VAL A 152 -5.56 -12.32 13.09
CA VAL A 152 -5.12 -13.43 13.93
C VAL A 152 -6.14 -13.73 15.04
N LEU A 153 -6.80 -12.70 15.57
CA LEU A 153 -7.81 -12.84 16.63
C LEU A 153 -9.24 -13.01 16.11
N SER A 154 -9.50 -12.86 14.81
CA SER A 154 -10.84 -13.08 14.24
C SER A 154 -11.14 -14.57 14.16
N VAL A 155 -11.76 -15.11 15.21
CA VAL A 155 -12.29 -16.49 15.28
C VAL A 155 -13.70 -16.58 14.67
N GLY A 156 -14.13 -15.56 13.91
CA GLY A 156 -15.42 -15.52 13.22
C GLY A 156 -15.33 -16.15 11.82
N PRO A 157 -16.44 -16.66 11.26
CA PRO A 157 -16.43 -17.10 9.87
C PRO A 157 -16.11 -15.89 8.98
N GLU A 158 -14.97 -15.95 8.29
CA GLU A 158 -14.59 -15.13 7.13
C GLU A 158 -15.82 -14.43 6.54
N ASP A 159 -15.89 -13.12 6.71
CA ASP A 159 -17.00 -12.21 6.40
C ASP A 159 -18.07 -12.80 5.49
N MET A 160 -18.91 -13.69 6.06
CA MET A 160 -20.01 -14.28 5.29
C MET A 160 -20.98 -13.15 5.01
N ASP A 161 -21.04 -12.74 3.74
CA ASP A 161 -21.76 -11.54 3.35
C ASP A 161 -23.19 -11.52 3.89
N ARG A 162 -23.42 -10.53 4.74
CA ARG A 162 -24.67 -10.31 5.44
C ARG A 162 -25.76 -9.71 4.54
N HIS A 163 -25.41 -9.17 3.36
CA HIS A 163 -26.34 -8.44 2.50
C HIS A 163 -26.31 -8.89 1.03
N PRO A 164 -26.71 -10.16 0.75
CA PRO A 164 -26.77 -10.67 -0.62
C PRO A 164 -27.68 -9.82 -1.52
N GLU A 165 -28.76 -9.24 -0.98
CA GLU A 165 -29.69 -8.36 -1.70
C GLU A 165 -29.02 -7.13 -2.34
N ARG A 166 -27.96 -6.58 -1.71
CA ARG A 166 -27.23 -5.42 -2.27
C ARG A 166 -26.35 -5.81 -3.43
N ARG A 167 -25.79 -7.03 -3.41
CA ARG A 167 -24.95 -7.58 -4.48
C ARG A 167 -25.75 -8.13 -5.65
N MET A 168 -27.02 -8.48 -5.45
CA MET A 168 -27.92 -8.97 -6.52
C MET A 168 -27.92 -8.10 -7.77
N LYS A 169 -28.02 -6.77 -7.61
CA LYS A 169 -28.09 -5.85 -8.75
C LYS A 169 -26.77 -5.77 -9.51
N ALA A 170 -25.65 -5.74 -8.78
CA ALA A 170 -24.31 -5.68 -9.37
C ALA A 170 -23.96 -7.00 -10.07
N ALA A 171 -24.22 -8.13 -9.40
CA ALA A 171 -23.96 -9.46 -9.94
C ALA A 171 -24.84 -9.74 -11.18
N PHE A 172 -26.12 -9.32 -11.16
CA PHE A 172 -26.99 -9.41 -12.34
C PHE A 172 -26.50 -8.56 -13.51
N ALA A 173 -25.98 -7.35 -13.26
CA ALA A 173 -25.42 -6.50 -14.31
C ALA A 173 -24.17 -7.13 -14.95
N ALA A 174 -23.25 -7.65 -14.14
CA ALA A 174 -22.07 -8.37 -14.63
C ALA A 174 -22.47 -9.61 -15.45
N TYR A 175 -23.49 -10.35 -15.00
CA TYR A 175 -24.02 -11.48 -15.73
C TYR A 175 -24.74 -11.10 -17.04
N GLU A 176 -25.46 -9.96 -17.07
CA GLU A 176 -26.08 -9.42 -18.27
C GLU A 176 -25.01 -9.07 -19.33
N GLU A 177 -23.93 -8.42 -18.94
CA GLU A 177 -22.85 -8.04 -19.87
C GLU A 177 -22.16 -9.24 -20.52
N VAL A 178 -21.89 -10.30 -19.74
CA VAL A 178 -21.22 -11.51 -20.24
C VAL A 178 -22.14 -12.37 -21.09
N ASN A 179 -23.40 -12.55 -20.69
CA ASN A 179 -24.29 -13.53 -21.33
C ASN A 179 -25.18 -12.94 -22.44
N MET A 180 -25.43 -11.62 -22.47
CA MET A 180 -26.26 -11.01 -23.52
C MET A 180 -25.72 -11.18 -24.94
N PRO A 181 -24.41 -11.06 -25.21
CA PRO A 181 -23.86 -11.31 -26.55
C PRO A 181 -24.04 -12.77 -26.98
N ARG A 182 -23.83 -13.72 -26.06
CA ARG A 182 -24.01 -15.15 -26.31
C ARG A 182 -25.47 -15.47 -26.66
N LEU A 183 -26.42 -14.97 -25.87
CA LEU A 183 -27.85 -15.19 -26.09
C LEU A 183 -28.36 -14.58 -27.41
N LYS A 184 -27.80 -13.44 -27.85
CA LYS A 184 -28.10 -12.83 -29.15
C LYS A 184 -27.56 -13.67 -30.32
N GLN A 185 -26.42 -14.30 -30.15
CA GLN A 185 -25.81 -15.16 -31.18
C GLN A 185 -26.55 -16.51 -31.29
N GLU A 186 -26.94 -17.09 -30.16
CA GLU A 186 -27.71 -18.35 -30.13
C GLU A 186 -29.16 -18.16 -30.62
N ASN A 187 -29.76 -16.99 -30.37
CA ASN A 187 -31.15 -16.71 -30.71
C ASN A 187 -31.33 -15.36 -31.43
N PRO A 188 -30.91 -15.25 -32.71
CA PRO A 188 -30.97 -13.99 -33.46
C PRO A 188 -32.40 -13.51 -33.76
N ASN A 189 -33.39 -14.41 -33.71
CA ASN A 189 -34.78 -14.10 -34.04
C ASN A 189 -35.60 -13.58 -32.84
N MET A 190 -35.05 -13.60 -31.62
CA MET A 190 -35.76 -13.16 -30.42
C MET A 190 -35.63 -11.66 -30.18
N ARG A 191 -36.74 -11.05 -29.72
CA ARG A 191 -36.74 -9.64 -29.30
C ARG A 191 -35.94 -9.47 -28.01
N LEU A 192 -35.32 -8.30 -27.82
CA LEU A 192 -34.53 -7.98 -26.60
C LEU A 192 -35.29 -8.27 -25.30
N SER A 193 -36.61 -8.04 -25.25
CA SER A 193 -37.43 -8.34 -24.07
C SER A 193 -37.51 -9.84 -23.77
N GLN A 194 -37.57 -10.68 -24.80
CA GLN A 194 -37.59 -12.13 -24.68
C GLN A 194 -36.21 -12.65 -24.25
N LEU A 195 -35.13 -12.11 -24.85
CA LEU A 195 -33.76 -12.44 -24.44
C LEU A 195 -33.50 -12.09 -22.97
N LYS A 196 -33.97 -10.92 -22.50
CA LYS A 196 -33.88 -10.55 -21.08
C LYS A 196 -34.68 -11.47 -20.17
N GLN A 197 -35.82 -11.98 -20.65
CA GLN A 197 -36.62 -12.95 -19.89
C GLN A 197 -35.94 -14.31 -19.79
N VAL A 198 -35.29 -14.77 -20.87
CA VAL A 198 -34.46 -15.99 -20.85
C VAL A 198 -33.25 -15.80 -19.93
N LEU A 199 -32.54 -14.69 -20.06
CA LEU A 199 -31.39 -14.36 -19.21
C LEU A 199 -31.77 -14.32 -17.73
N LYS A 200 -32.92 -13.74 -17.37
CA LYS A 200 -33.40 -13.73 -15.98
C LYS A 200 -33.71 -15.15 -15.47
N LYS A 201 -34.22 -16.04 -16.32
CA LYS A 201 -34.46 -17.45 -15.96
C LYS A 201 -33.15 -18.21 -15.75
N GLU A 202 -32.15 -17.98 -16.59
CA GLU A 202 -30.81 -18.57 -16.42
C GLU A 202 -30.14 -18.04 -15.16
N TRP A 203 -30.24 -16.73 -14.91
CA TRP A 203 -29.72 -16.08 -13.71
C TRP A 203 -30.27 -16.69 -12.41
N THR A 204 -31.57 -16.98 -12.34
CA THR A 204 -32.15 -17.60 -11.13
C THR A 204 -31.53 -18.96 -10.79
N LYS A 205 -30.96 -19.67 -11.78
CA LYS A 205 -30.32 -20.98 -11.61
C LYS A 205 -28.79 -20.90 -11.58
N ALA A 206 -28.21 -19.76 -11.90
CA ALA A 206 -26.77 -19.59 -12.00
C ALA A 206 -26.10 -19.64 -10.60
N PRO A 207 -24.88 -20.20 -10.48
CA PRO A 207 -24.11 -20.17 -9.23
C PRO A 207 -23.60 -18.77 -8.88
N GLU A 208 -23.52 -17.89 -9.88
CA GLU A 208 -23.15 -16.47 -9.74
C GLU A 208 -24.22 -15.64 -9.02
N ASN A 209 -25.44 -16.17 -8.88
CA ASN A 209 -26.50 -15.52 -8.13
C ASN A 209 -26.20 -15.61 -6.61
N PRO A 210 -25.97 -14.49 -5.91
CA PRO A 210 -25.66 -14.49 -4.48
C PRO A 210 -26.73 -15.17 -3.61
N LEU A 211 -27.98 -15.28 -4.07
CA LEU A 211 -29.04 -16.01 -3.37
C LEU A 211 -28.89 -17.54 -3.42
N ASN A 212 -28.17 -18.06 -4.41
CA ASN A 212 -27.89 -19.50 -4.54
C ASN A 212 -26.62 -19.92 -3.78
N GLN A 213 -25.87 -18.95 -3.24
CA GLN A 213 -24.66 -19.17 -2.45
C GLN A 213 -25.03 -19.41 -0.97
N ARG A 214 -24.22 -20.18 -0.24
CA ARG A 214 -24.42 -20.39 1.20
C ARG A 214 -24.24 -19.06 1.93
N PHE A 215 -25.28 -18.54 2.56
CA PHE A 215 -25.24 -17.31 3.35
C PHE A 215 -25.41 -17.59 4.84
N SER A 216 -24.79 -16.75 5.67
CA SER A 216 -25.05 -16.73 7.11
C SER A 216 -26.39 -16.04 7.36
N ALA A 217 -27.33 -16.74 8.00
CA ALA A 217 -28.59 -16.11 8.41
C ALA A 217 -28.31 -14.99 9.42
N TYR A 218 -29.08 -13.90 9.33
CA TYR A 218 -28.94 -12.72 10.21
C TYR A 218 -28.99 -13.05 11.72
N ASN A 219 -29.47 -14.24 12.10
CA ASN A 219 -29.64 -14.70 13.48
C ASN A 219 -28.81 -15.95 13.87
N THR A 220 -27.69 -16.24 13.22
CA THR A 220 -26.75 -17.24 13.74
C THR A 220 -25.90 -16.62 14.85
N LYS A 221 -26.06 -17.12 16.08
CA LYS A 221 -25.22 -16.79 17.26
C LYS A 221 -23.77 -17.22 17.05
#